data_AF-A0A1F7IMX7-F1
#
_entry.id   AF-A0A1F7IMX7-F1
#
_cell.length_a   1.000
_cell.length_b   1.000
_cell.length_c   1.000
_cell.angle_alpha   90.00
_cell.angle_beta   90.00
_cell.angle_gamma   90.00
#
_symmetry.space_group_name_H-M   'P 1'
#
loop_
_entity.id
_entity.type
_entity.pdbx_description
1 polymer ?
#
loop_
_entity_poly.entity_id
_entity_poly.type
_entity_poly.pdbx_seq_one_letter_code
_entity_poly.pdbx_strand_id
1 'polypeptide(L)' 'MNNKIIPLLIAGIIFLSGIIFGYLLRSGDLKPLDLNPFEKNCFYENKIYRSGEGFKAADGCNSCSCQDGRVSCTLMACTP' A
#
# COMPACT_ATOMS: atom_id res chain seq x y z
N MET A 1 44.81 25.18 -11.79
CA MET A 1 43.65 24.33 -12.14
C MET A 1 43.87 23.77 -13.52
N ASN A 2 43.99 22.44 -13.65
CA ASN A 2 44.27 21.82 -14.95
C ASN A 2 42.97 21.73 -15.76
N ASN A 3 43.00 22.17 -17.01
CA ASN A 3 41.89 22.10 -17.97
C ASN A 3 41.34 20.66 -18.17
N LYS A 4 42.11 19.63 -17.79
CA LYS A 4 41.71 18.22 -17.77
C LYS A 4 40.88 17.80 -16.55
N ILE A 5 40.88 18.57 -15.47
CA ILE A 5 40.13 18.26 -14.22
C ILE A 5 38.66 18.70 -14.33
N ILE A 6 38.41 19.80 -15.02
CA ILE A 6 37.06 20.37 -15.23
C ILE A 6 36.08 19.35 -15.84
N PRO A 7 36.40 18.62 -16.94
CA PRO A 7 35.47 17.65 -17.51
C PRO A 7 35.17 16.46 -16.58
N LEU A 8 36.14 16.05 -15.76
CA LEU A 8 35.96 14.95 -14.79
C LEU A 8 35.00 15.35 -13.66
N LEU A 9 35.09 16.60 -13.18
CA LEU A 9 34.16 17.13 -12.18
C LEU A 9 32.74 17.27 -12.73
N ILE A 10 32.60 17.76 -13.96
CA ILE A 10 31.29 17.89 -14.62
C ILE A 10 30.64 16.51 -14.79
N ALA A 11 31.39 15.52 -15.28
CA ALA A 11 30.89 14.15 -15.44
C ALA A 11 30.46 13.53 -14.10
N GLY A 12 31.24 13.76 -13.03
CA GLY A 12 30.89 13.32 -11.67
C GLY A 12 29.61 13.95 -11.15
N ILE A 13 29.42 15.25 -11.36
CA ILE A 13 28.20 15.98 -10.95
C ILE A 13 26.98 15.47 -11.71
N ILE A 14 27.09 15.25 -13.02
CA ILE A 14 25.99 14.71 -13.85
C ILE A 14 25.58 13.33 -13.34
N PHE A 15 26.55 12.44 -13.08
CA PHE A 15 26.27 11.09 -12.60
C PHE A 15 25.59 11.10 -11.22
N LEU A 16 26.09 11.91 -10.29
CA LEU A 16 25.49 12.05 -8.95
C LEU A 16 24.10 12.67 -9.02
N SER A 17 23.89 13.69 -9.85
CA SER A 17 22.58 14.32 -10.04
C SER A 17 21.57 13.34 -10.65
N GLY A 18 21.98 12.49 -11.59
CA GLY A 18 21.13 11.46 -12.19
C GLY A 18 20.75 10.36 -11.21
N ILE A 19 21.66 9.95 -10.32
CA ILE A 19 21.37 9.03 -9.23
C ILE A 19 20.37 9.64 -8.26
N ILE A 20 20.61 10.88 -7.80
CA ILE A 20 19.72 11.59 -6.86
C ILE A 20 18.32 11.76 -7.49
N PHE A 21 18.25 12.24 -8.73
CA PHE A 21 17.00 12.40 -9.45
C PHE A 21 16.29 11.06 -9.69
N GLY A 22 17.04 10.01 -10.01
CA GLY A 22 16.53 8.64 -10.13
C GLY A 22 15.95 8.10 -8.82
N TYR A 23 16.60 8.36 -7.68
CA TYR A 23 16.06 8.02 -6.36
C TYR A 23 14.79 8.81 -6.06
N LEU A 24 14.76 10.12 -6.33
CA LEU A 24 13.58 10.97 -6.14
C LEU A 24 12.39 10.53 -7.01
N LEU A 25 12.65 10.14 -8.27
CA LEU A 25 11.60 9.61 -9.15
C LEU A 25 11.16 8.19 -8.78
N ARG A 26 12.06 7.38 -8.21
CA ARG A 26 11.71 6.03 -7.75
C ARG A 26 10.92 6.03 -6.45
N SER A 27 10.96 7.13 -5.69
CA SER A 27 10.03 7.43 -4.59
C SER A 27 8.63 7.86 -5.08
N GLY A 28 8.30 7.60 -6.35
CA GLY A 28 6.92 7.62 -6.85
C GLY A 28 6.06 6.52 -6.24
N ASP A 29 5.97 6.44 -4.91
CA ASP A 29 4.92 5.74 -4.18
C ASP A 29 3.64 6.57 -4.24
N LEU A 30 3.17 6.89 -5.45
CA LEU A 30 1.76 7.20 -5.66
C LEU A 30 1.01 5.90 -5.50
N LYS A 31 0.83 5.47 -4.25
CA LYS A 31 -0.26 4.57 -3.91
C LYS A 31 -1.51 5.23 -4.50
N PRO A 32 -2.24 4.58 -5.42
CA PRO A 32 -3.46 5.17 -5.94
C PRO A 32 -4.28 5.59 -4.72
N LEU A 33 -4.57 6.89 -4.63
CA LEU A 33 -5.50 7.40 -3.64
C LEU A 33 -6.75 6.54 -3.81
N ASP A 34 -7.12 5.78 -2.80
CA ASP A 34 -8.39 5.06 -2.78
C ASP A 34 -9.47 6.15 -2.94
N LEU A 35 -9.95 6.34 -4.18
CA LEU A 35 -10.74 7.49 -4.62
C LEU A 35 -12.16 7.51 -4.03
N ASN A 36 -12.45 6.62 -3.08
CA ASN A 36 -13.63 6.68 -2.26
C ASN A 36 -13.25 7.12 -0.83
N PRO A 37 -13.18 8.43 -0.54
CA PRO A 37 -12.89 8.95 0.79
C PRO A 37 -13.98 8.61 1.83
N PHE A 38 -15.07 7.94 1.41
CA PHE A 38 -16.15 7.49 2.27
C PHE A 38 -16.13 5.97 2.53
N GLU A 39 -15.23 5.21 1.90
CA GLU A 39 -15.09 3.78 2.17
C GLU A 39 -14.48 3.56 3.55
N LYS A 40 -15.27 2.97 4.44
CA LYS A 40 -14.89 2.69 5.82
C LYS A 40 -14.40 1.26 5.95
N ASN A 41 -13.26 1.09 6.62
CA ASN A 41 -12.78 -0.22 7.04
C ASN A 41 -13.69 -0.80 8.13
N CYS A 42 -13.76 -2.12 8.21
CA CYS A 42 -14.48 -2.83 9.25
C CYS A 42 -13.54 -3.24 10.38
N PHE A 43 -14.07 -3.26 11.60
CA PHE A 43 -13.40 -3.83 12.76
C PHE A 43 -14.09 -5.12 13.18
N TYR A 44 -13.35 -6.22 13.24
CA TYR A 44 -13.86 -7.54 13.62
C TYR A 44 -12.77 -8.33 14.34
N GLU A 45 -13.06 -8.85 15.54
CA GLU A 45 -12.13 -9.66 16.35
C GLU A 45 -10.73 -9.03 16.46
N ASN A 46 -10.69 -7.74 16.82
CA ASN A 46 -9.46 -6.97 16.98
C ASN A 46 -8.62 -6.79 15.70
N LYS A 47 -9.19 -7.09 14.53
CA LYS A 47 -8.56 -6.89 13.22
C LYS A 47 -9.32 -5.85 12.40
N ILE A 48 -8.58 -5.15 11.56
CA ILE A 48 -9.12 -4.17 10.61
C ILE A 48 -9.14 -4.82 9.23
N TYR A 49 -10.30 -4.82 8.57
CA TYR A 49 -10.51 -5.33 7.22
C TYR A 49 -10.89 -4.17 6.29
N ARG A 50 -10.37 -4.16 5.06
CA ARG A 50 -10.69 -3.12 4.08
C ARG A 50 -12.11 -3.29 3.57
N SER A 51 -12.75 -2.19 3.16
CA SER A 51 -14.00 -2.30 2.39
C SER A 51 -13.75 -3.15 1.13
N GLY A 52 -14.67 -4.07 0.84
CA GLY A 52 -14.54 -5.08 -0.21
C GLY A 52 -13.76 -6.35 0.19
N GLU A 53 -13.14 -6.39 1.37
CA GLU A 53 -12.37 -7.56 1.81
C GLU A 53 -13.28 -8.69 2.33
N GLY A 54 -13.02 -9.91 1.86
CA GLY A 54 -13.64 -11.14 2.36
C GLY A 54 -12.69 -11.91 3.27
N PHE A 55 -13.21 -12.49 4.35
CA PHE A 55 -12.42 -13.20 5.36
C PHE A 55 -13.20 -14.32 6.05
N LYS A 56 -12.52 -15.19 6.81
CA LYS A 56 -13.16 -16.19 7.66
C LYS A 56 -13.53 -15.61 9.02
N ALA A 57 -14.73 -15.94 9.50
CA ALA A 57 -15.18 -15.61 10.85
C ALA A 57 -14.27 -16.25 11.92
N ALA A 58 -14.40 -15.78 13.15
CA ALA A 58 -13.64 -16.28 14.31
C ALA A 58 -13.81 -17.79 14.53
N ASP A 59 -14.98 -18.31 14.17
CA ASP A 59 -15.33 -19.74 14.24
C ASP A 59 -14.61 -20.61 13.19
N GLY A 60 -13.88 -20.01 12.24
CA GLY A 60 -13.17 -20.70 11.16
C GLY A 60 -14.06 -21.31 10.08
N CYS A 61 -15.38 -21.29 10.27
CA CYS A 61 -16.37 -21.96 9.46
C CYS A 61 -17.11 -20.95 8.59
N ASN A 62 -17.69 -19.91 9.19
CA ASN A 62 -18.44 -18.88 8.50
C ASN A 62 -17.52 -17.98 7.66
N SER A 63 -18.05 -17.50 6.54
CA SER A 63 -17.37 -16.53 5.68
C SER A 63 -18.01 -15.16 5.87
N CYS A 64 -17.18 -14.12 5.91
CA CYS A 64 -17.60 -12.74 6.13
C CYS A 64 -17.10 -11.83 5.01
N SER A 65 -17.80 -10.71 4.81
CA SER A 65 -17.39 -9.61 3.94
C SER A 65 -17.45 -8.29 4.69
N CYS A 66 -16.47 -7.42 4.46
CA CYS A 66 -16.50 -6.03 4.90
C CYS A 66 -17.01 -5.12 3.77
N GLN A 67 -18.01 -4.29 4.08
CA GLN A 67 -18.51 -3.27 3.16
C GLN A 67 -18.83 -2.01 3.95
N ASP A 68 -18.11 -0.92 3.68
CA ASP A 68 -18.37 0.42 4.22
C ASP A 68 -18.56 0.46 5.75
N GLY A 69 -17.66 -0.22 6.46
CA GLY A 69 -17.64 -0.30 7.92
C GLY A 69 -18.61 -1.33 8.51
N ARG A 70 -19.32 -2.08 7.67
CA ARG A 70 -20.23 -3.15 8.09
C ARG A 70 -19.66 -4.52 7.74
N VAL A 71 -19.63 -5.41 8.73
CA VAL A 71 -19.34 -6.83 8.54
C VAL A 71 -20.65 -7.59 8.32
N SER A 72 -20.68 -8.48 7.34
CA SER A 72 -21.77 -9.44 7.12
C SER A 72 -21.19 -10.82 6.96
N CYS A 73 -21.72 -11.81 7.70
CA CYS A 73 -21.22 -13.18 7.69
C CYS A 73 -22.33 -14.16 7.29
N THR A 74 -21.93 -15.31 6.77
CA THR A 74 -22.83 -16.47 6.61
C THR A 74 -23.31 -16.96 7.98
N LEU A 75 -24.41 -17.72 7.98
CA LEU A 75 -24.97 -18.36 9.18
C LEU A 75 -25.01 -19.87 9.00
N MET A 76 -23.88 -20.45 8.61
CA MET A 76 -23.74 -21.90 8.50
C MET A 76 -23.74 -22.52 9.90
N ALA A 77 -24.43 -23.66 10.03
CA ALA A 77 -24.29 -24.49 11.21
C ALA A 77 -22.90 -25.15 11.18
N CYS A 78 -22.08 -24.84 12.17
CA CYS A 78 -20.72 -25.35 12.28
C CYS A 78 -20.68 -26.50 13.27
N THR A 79 -19.86 -27.52 12.99
CA THR A 79 -19.60 -28.60 13.93
C THR A 79 -18.65 -28.12 15.04
N PRO A 80 -18.83 -28.57 16.29
CA PRO A 80 -17.89 -28.30 17.39
C PRO A 80 -16.45 -28.75 17.10
#